data_AF-A0A960XL68-F1
#
_entry.id   AF-A0A960XL68-F1
#
_cell.length_a   1.000
_cell.length_b   1.000
_cell.length_c   1.000
_cell.angle_alpha   90.00
_cell.angle_beta   90.00
_cell.angle_gamma   90.00
#
_symmetry.space_group_name_H-M   'P 1'
#
loop_
_entity.id
_entity.type
_entity.pdbx_description
1 polymer ?
#
loop_
_entity_poly.entity_id
_entity_poly.type
_entity_poly.pdbx_seq_one_letter_code
_entity_poly.pdbx_strand_id
1 'polypeptide(L)'
;MADTIAITPEIFQERDLLISCRNSQGIDVRSTPIRITRFNAVLEIYNPHSLIQLSEVLGDFRVMLGDRCVYAGRAVVSNLVNTGVLVLAEVTLDDESWLDVDIFSPVSQP
;
A
#
# COMPACT_ATOMS: atom_id res chain seq x y z
N MET A 1 33.47 18.01 20.80
CA MET A 1 33.32 16.57 21.07
C MET A 1 31.91 16.20 20.63
N ALA A 2 31.78 15.74 19.39
CA ALA A 2 30.52 15.36 18.78
C ALA A 2 30.61 13.85 18.54
N ASP A 3 29.80 13.09 19.28
CA ASP A 3 29.58 11.66 19.05
C ASP A 3 28.25 11.32 19.71
N THR A 4 27.18 11.18 18.93
CA THR A 4 26.01 10.40 19.36
C THR A 4 25.28 9.89 18.11
N ILE A 5 25.66 8.67 17.73
CA ILE A 5 24.83 7.59 17.18
C ILE A 5 24.23 7.85 15.78
N ALA A 6 24.96 7.35 14.78
CA ALA A 6 24.39 6.97 13.49
C ALA A 6 23.23 5.99 13.73
N ILE A 7 22.02 6.41 13.38
CA ILE A 7 20.89 5.51 13.25
C ILE A 7 21.12 4.77 11.93
N THR A 8 21.66 3.56 12.01
CA THR A 8 21.66 2.63 10.88
C THR A 8 20.38 1.80 10.99
N PRO A 9 19.32 2.07 10.22
CA PRO A 9 18.19 1.17 10.14
C PRO A 9 18.55 0.02 9.19
N GLU A 10 19.38 -0.92 9.63
CA GLU A 10 19.55 -2.19 8.92
C GLU A 10 18.74 -3.27 9.61
N ILE A 11 17.42 -3.22 9.40
CA ILE A 11 16.58 -4.39 9.10
C ILE A 11 15.50 -3.92 8.10
N PHE A 12 15.89 -3.66 6.85
CA PHE A 12 14.97 -3.58 5.72
C PHE A 12 14.94 -4.94 5.04
N GLN A 13 14.06 -5.84 5.49
CA GLN A 13 13.84 -7.07 4.75
C GLN A 13 12.45 -7.67 4.96
N GLU A 14 11.45 -7.08 4.27
CA GLU A 14 10.39 -7.83 3.59
C GLU A 14 9.63 -6.90 2.61
N ARG A 15 10.25 -6.61 1.45
CA ARG A 15 9.75 -5.75 0.33
C ARG A 15 9.31 -4.33 0.77
N ASP A 16 10.09 -3.30 0.41
CA ASP A 16 9.75 -1.87 0.59
C ASP A 16 8.53 -1.47 -0.27
N LEU A 17 7.36 -1.99 0.09
CA LEU A 17 6.10 -1.72 -0.57
C LEU A 17 5.41 -0.58 0.14
N LEU A 18 5.20 0.52 -0.57
CA LEU A 18 4.45 1.67 -0.10
C LEU A 18 3.26 1.88 -1.03
N ILE A 19 2.11 2.20 -0.45
CA ILE A 19 0.95 2.61 -1.22
C ILE A 19 0.65 4.07 -0.97
N SER A 20 0.37 4.78 -2.07
CA SER A 20 -0.12 6.16 -2.05
C SER A 20 -1.38 6.24 -2.88
N CYS A 21 -2.39 6.95 -2.39
CA CYS A 21 -3.62 7.20 -3.11
C CYS A 21 -4.30 8.48 -2.59
N ARG A 22 -5.43 8.81 -3.19
CA ARG A 22 -6.29 9.91 -2.78
C ARG A 22 -7.69 9.40 -2.50
N ASN A 23 -8.25 9.77 -1.36
CA ASN A 23 -9.64 9.43 -1.04
C ASN A 23 -10.63 10.29 -1.86
N SER A 24 -11.92 10.00 -1.77
CA SER A 24 -13.02 10.71 -2.45
C SER A 24 -13.14 12.19 -2.07
N GLN A 25 -12.55 12.60 -0.93
CA GLN A 25 -12.49 13.99 -0.48
C GLN A 25 -11.26 14.74 -1.01
N GLY A 26 -10.39 14.05 -1.74
CA GLY A 26 -9.17 14.63 -2.28
C GLY A 26 -7.97 14.60 -1.34
N ILE A 27 -8.06 13.91 -0.20
CA ILE A 27 -7.00 13.82 0.80
C ILE A 27 -6.02 12.70 0.42
N ASP A 28 -4.73 13.01 0.48
CA ASP A 28 -3.67 12.03 0.23
C ASP A 28 -3.58 11.03 1.39
N VAL A 29 -3.54 9.76 1.03
CA VAL A 29 -3.50 8.62 1.94
C VAL A 29 -2.26 7.81 1.64
N ARG A 30 -1.47 7.56 2.69
CA ARG A 30 -0.34 6.63 2.66
C ARG A 30 -0.68 5.42 3.50
N SER A 31 -0.30 4.25 3.01
CA SER A 31 -0.60 2.99 3.67
C SER A 31 0.48 1.95 3.42
N THR A 32 0.60 1.01 4.34
CA THR A 32 1.48 -0.15 4.21
C THR A 32 0.64 -1.35 3.79
N PRO A 33 0.96 -2.04 2.69
CA PRO A 33 0.28 -3.27 2.34
C PRO A 33 0.70 -4.42 3.26
N ILE A 34 -0.28 -5.16 3.78
CA ILE A 34 -0.06 -6.45 4.46
C ILE A 34 0.01 -7.58 3.44
N ARG A 35 -0.85 -7.51 2.41
CA ARG A 35 -0.97 -8.54 1.39
C ARG A 35 -1.36 -7.90 0.07
N ILE A 36 -0.75 -8.37 -1.01
CA ILE A 36 -1.08 -7.97 -2.37
C ILE A 36 -1.26 -9.22 -3.22
N THR A 37 -2.30 -9.23 -4.02
CA THR A 37 -2.58 -10.21 -5.06
C THR A 37 -2.88 -9.47 -6.37
N ARG A 38 -3.08 -10.22 -7.46
CA ARG A 38 -3.44 -9.65 -8.75
C ARG A 38 -4.69 -8.74 -8.69
N PHE A 39 -5.71 -9.15 -7.93
CA PHE A 39 -7.04 -8.51 -7.93
C PHE A 39 -7.38 -7.78 -6.65
N ASN A 40 -6.54 -7.89 -5.62
CA ASN A 40 -6.87 -7.38 -4.29
C ASN A 40 -5.64 -7.07 -3.46
N ALA A 41 -5.71 -6.05 -2.61
CA ALA A 41 -4.72 -5.75 -1.60
C ALA A 41 -5.35 -5.44 -0.23
N VAL A 42 -4.66 -5.82 0.84
CA VAL A 42 -5.01 -5.49 2.22
C VAL A 42 -4.01 -4.48 2.74
N LEU A 43 -4.50 -3.37 3.28
CA LEU A 43 -3.74 -2.17 3.62
C LEU A 43 -3.90 -1.81 5.10
N GLU A 44 -2.82 -1.41 5.74
CA GLU A 44 -2.82 -0.72 7.03
C GLU A 44 -2.80 0.79 6.82
N ILE A 45 -3.85 1.46 7.27
CA ILE A 45 -4.01 2.91 7.12
C ILE A 45 -3.99 3.56 8.50
N TYR A 46 -2.92 4.30 8.76
CA TYR A 46 -2.68 5.05 10.00
C TYR A 46 -2.94 6.55 9.80
N ASN A 47 -4.15 6.93 9.37
CA ASN A 47 -4.48 8.34 9.13
C ASN A 47 -5.69 8.79 9.96
N PRO A 48 -5.50 9.57 11.05
CA PRO A 48 -6.60 10.10 11.85
C PRO A 48 -7.39 11.21 11.12
N HIS A 49 -6.85 11.76 10.02
CA HIS A 49 -7.43 12.88 9.29
C HIS A 49 -8.17 12.47 8.00
N SER A 50 -8.04 11.22 7.56
CA SER A 50 -8.70 10.71 6.36
C SER A 50 -9.56 9.50 6.69
N LEU A 51 -10.87 9.69 6.73
CA LEU A 51 -11.83 8.60 6.86
C LEU A 51 -11.97 7.91 5.50
N ILE A 52 -11.55 6.65 5.45
CA ILE A 52 -11.82 5.76 4.32
C ILE A 52 -13.20 5.14 4.49
N GLN A 53 -13.97 5.05 3.42
CA GLN A 53 -15.33 4.53 3.41
C GLN A 53 -15.44 3.25 2.58
N LEU A 54 -16.41 2.40 2.93
CA LEU A 54 -16.72 1.21 2.15
C LEU A 54 -17.23 1.65 0.77
N SER A 55 -16.82 0.93 -0.28
CA SER A 55 -17.11 1.25 -1.69
C SER A 55 -16.48 2.54 -2.21
N GLU A 56 -15.59 3.18 -1.43
CA GLU A 56 -14.86 4.34 -1.88
C GLU A 56 -13.91 3.98 -3.03
N VAL A 57 -13.86 4.82 -4.05
CA VAL A 57 -12.89 4.71 -5.13
C VAL A 57 -11.68 5.56 -4.76
N LEU A 58 -10.55 4.90 -4.56
CA LEU A 58 -9.28 5.57 -4.30
C LEU A 58 -8.67 6.00 -5.63
N GLY A 59 -8.53 7.31 -5.80
CA GLY A 59 -7.90 7.93 -6.96
C GLY A 59 -6.38 7.87 -6.85
N ASP A 60 -5.69 7.96 -8.00
CA ASP A 60 -4.23 7.95 -8.09
C ASP A 60 -3.57 6.82 -7.28
N PHE A 61 -4.21 5.65 -7.23
CA PHE A 61 -3.75 4.53 -6.41
C PHE A 61 -2.50 3.91 -7.03
N ARG A 62 -1.39 3.99 -6.30
CA ARG A 62 -0.08 3.49 -6.73
C ARG A 62 0.51 2.54 -5.70
N VAL A 63 1.07 1.45 -6.20
CA VAL A 63 1.92 0.55 -5.41
C VAL A 63 3.37 0.81 -5.83
N MET A 64 4.19 1.22 -4.89
CA MET A 64 5.61 1.47 -5.06
C MET A 64 6.40 0.34 -4.43
N LEU A 65 7.36 -0.25 -5.16
CA LEU A 65 8.36 -1.18 -4.65
C LEU A 65 9.72 -0.46 -4.70
N GLY A 66 10.16 0.08 -3.56
CA GLY A 66 11.23 1.08 -3.53
C GLY A 66 10.87 2.27 -4.41
N ASP A 67 11.75 2.60 -5.36
CA ASP A 67 11.53 3.71 -6.31
C ASP A 67 10.70 3.32 -7.55
N ARG A 68 10.29 2.06 -7.68
CA ARG A 68 9.57 1.56 -8.86
C ARG A 68 8.07 1.52 -8.62
N CYS A 69 7.30 2.14 -9.53
CA CYS A 69 5.84 2.00 -9.54
C CYS A 69 5.46 0.69 -10.25
N VAL A 70 4.80 -0.21 -9.55
CA VAL A 70 4.44 -1.55 -10.06
C VAL A 70 2.94 -1.69 -10.34
N TYR A 71 2.13 -0.79 -9.81
CA TYR A 71 0.70 -0.65 -10.09
C TYR A 71 0.34 0.83 -10.13
N ALA A 72 -0.44 1.25 -11.12
CA ALA A 72 -1.02 2.58 -11.16
C ALA A 72 -2.41 2.51 -11.79
N GLY A 73 -3.45 2.73 -10.99
CA GLY A 73 -4.80 2.62 -11.48
C GLY A 73 -5.86 2.92 -10.43
N ARG A 74 -7.04 2.35 -10.65
CA ARG A 74 -8.18 2.49 -9.75
C ARG A 74 -8.13 1.42 -8.66
N ALA A 75 -8.45 1.78 -7.43
CA ALA A 75 -8.71 0.81 -6.36
C ALA A 75 -10.05 1.11 -5.70
N VAL A 76 -10.80 0.06 -5.31
CA VAL A 76 -12.10 0.21 -4.65
C VAL A 76 -12.08 -0.47 -3.31
N VAL A 77 -12.44 0.26 -2.26
CA VAL A 77 -12.53 -0.29 -0.91
C VAL A 77 -13.66 -1.29 -0.84
N SER A 78 -13.35 -2.57 -0.66
CA SER A 78 -14.30 -3.68 -0.61
C SER A 78 -14.55 -4.18 0.81
N ASN A 79 -13.66 -3.88 1.76
CA ASN A 79 -13.85 -4.21 3.18
C ASN A 79 -13.09 -3.22 4.07
N LEU A 80 -13.61 -2.98 5.27
CA LEU A 80 -12.99 -2.12 6.29
C LEU A 80 -13.16 -2.73 7.67
N VAL A 81 -12.04 -2.86 8.39
CA VAL A 81 -12.02 -3.26 9.80
C VAL A 81 -11.30 -2.17 10.59
N ASN A 82 -12.04 -1.48 11.44
CA ASN A 82 -11.44 -0.55 12.40
C ASN A 82 -10.88 -1.33 13.59
N THR A 83 -9.59 -1.21 13.86
CA THR A 83 -8.91 -1.89 14.97
C THR A 83 -8.70 -0.99 16.19
N GLY A 84 -9.27 0.21 16.18
CA GLY A 84 -9.14 1.25 17.20
C GLY A 84 -8.00 2.22 16.92
N VAL A 85 -6.82 1.70 16.54
CA VAL A 85 -5.61 2.52 16.30
C VAL A 85 -5.33 2.78 14.81
N LEU A 86 -5.81 1.89 13.94
CA LEU A 86 -5.69 1.98 12.50
C LEU A 86 -6.94 1.39 11.83
N VAL A 87 -7.02 1.55 10.51
CA VAL A 87 -8.01 0.85 9.70
C VAL A 87 -7.31 -0.14 8.79
N LEU A 88 -7.79 -1.38 8.82
CA LEU A 88 -7.48 -2.38 7.79
C LEU A 88 -8.47 -2.19 6.65
N ALA A 89 -7.96 -1.84 5.47
CA ALA A 89 -8.77 -1.68 4.28
C ALA A 89 -8.41 -2.78 3.27
N GLU A 90 -9.41 -3.52 2.82
CA GLU A 90 -9.28 -4.38 1.65
C GLU A 90 -9.72 -3.58 0.43
N VAL A 91 -8.91 -3.62 -0.62
CA VAL A 91 -9.20 -2.94 -1.89
C VAL A 91 -9.18 -3.92 -3.04
N THR A 92 -10.17 -3.81 -3.92
CA THR A 92 -10.18 -4.49 -5.22
C THR A 92 -9.37 -3.68 -6.22
N LEU A 93 -8.51 -4.35 -6.98
CA LEU A 93 -7.59 -3.80 -7.97
C LEU A 93 -8.01 -4.20 -9.38
N ASP A 94 -7.56 -3.42 -10.36
CA ASP A 94 -7.77 -3.69 -11.77
C ASP A 94 -6.57 -4.47 -12.35
N ASP A 95 -6.86 -5.57 -13.04
CA ASP A 95 -5.87 -6.43 -13.68
C ASP A 95 -5.04 -5.64 -14.72
N GLU A 96 -5.66 -4.75 -15.48
CA GLU A 96 -4.98 -4.05 -16.57
C GLU A 96 -4.03 -2.94 -16.07
N SER A 97 -4.13 -2.57 -14.79
CA SER A 97 -3.37 -1.44 -14.18
C SER A 97 -2.00 -1.82 -13.61
N TRP A 98 -1.58 -3.08 -13.77
CA TRP A 98 -0.27 -3.55 -13.34
C TRP A 98 0.79 -3.25 -14.40
N LEU A 99 1.88 -2.61 -13.96
CA LEU A 99 2.92 -2.10 -14.86
C LEU A 99 4.10 -3.07 -15.01
N ASP A 100 4.35 -3.89 -13.98
CA ASP A 100 5.42 -4.87 -13.93
C ASP A 100 4.88 -6.15 -13.27
N VAL A 101 4.84 -7.25 -14.02
CA VAL A 101 4.09 -8.47 -13.64
C VAL A 101 4.96 -9.46 -12.86
N ASP A 102 6.29 -9.25 -12.82
CA ASP A 102 7.24 -10.19 -12.23
C ASP A 102 7.15 -10.31 -10.70
N ILE A 103 6.46 -9.38 -10.03
CA ILE A 103 6.22 -9.39 -8.56
C ILE A 103 5.44 -10.61 -8.06
N PHE A 104 4.59 -11.16 -8.93
CA PHE A 104 3.74 -12.32 -8.66
C PHE A 104 4.33 -13.63 -9.16
N SER A 105 5.51 -13.59 -9.80
CA SER A 105 6.19 -14.80 -10.22
C SER A 105 6.57 -15.61 -8.97
N PRO A 106 6.22 -16.91 -8.89
CA PRO A 106 6.71 -17.75 -7.82
C PRO A 106 8.23 -17.83 -7.95
N VAL A 107 8.95 -17.41 -6.91
CA VAL A 107 10.40 -17.63 -6.82
C VAL A 107 10.61 -19.14 -6.93
N SER A 108 11.12 -19.58 -8.07
CA SER A 108 11.61 -20.95 -8.22
C SER A 108 12.85 -21.06 -7.36
N GLN A 109 12.71 -21.60 -6.15
CA GLN A 109 13.85 -22.00 -5.33
C GLN A 109 14.47 -23.26 -5.97
N PRO A 110 15.81 -23.30 -6.15
CA PRO A 110 16.52 -24.46 -6.67
C PRO A 110 16.56 -25.64 -5.68
#